data_AF-A0A1S3FWE9-F1
#
_entry.id   AF-A0A1S3FWE9-F1
#
_cell.length_a   1.000
_cell.length_b   1.000
_cell.length_c   1.000
_cell.angle_alpha   90.00
_cell.angle_beta   90.00
_cell.angle_gamma   90.00
#
_symmetry.space_group_name_H-M   'P 1'
#
loop_
_entity.id
_entity.type
_entity.pdbx_description
1 polymer ?
#
loop_
_entity_poly.entity_id
_entity_poly.type
_entity_poly.pdbx_seq_one_letter_code
_entity_poly.pdbx_strand_id
1 'polypeptide(L)'
;MAALGTLLSIGVRRLHCGVWARAGSLWRLQQGLDANPSGYGPLTELPDWSFAETSCIAVTGNGCRITGMAPEAAREVTGRRKEAEKCS
;
A
#
# COMPACT_ATOMS: atom_id res chain seq x y z
N MET A 1 17.15 30.27 -20.57
CA MET A 1 16.60 30.57 -19.21
C MET A 1 15.38 29.71 -18.85
N ALA A 2 14.39 29.50 -19.75
CA ALA A 2 13.18 28.72 -19.43
C ALA A 2 13.42 27.26 -19.02
N ALA A 3 14.34 26.54 -19.70
CA ALA A 3 14.63 25.13 -19.42
C ALA A 3 15.21 24.89 -18.01
N LEU A 4 16.05 25.81 -17.53
CA LEU A 4 16.63 25.75 -16.18
C LEU A 4 15.55 25.98 -15.11
N GLY A 5 14.63 26.92 -15.37
CA GLY A 5 13.48 27.17 -14.50
C GLY A 5 12.52 25.98 -14.40
N THR A 6 12.28 25.27 -15.50
CA THR A 6 11.47 24.04 -15.47
C THR A 6 12.14 22.90 -14.71
N LEU A 7 13.46 22.72 -14.86
CA LEU A 7 14.20 21.70 -14.12
C LEU A 7 14.20 21.96 -12.61
N LEU A 8 14.43 23.22 -12.21
CA LEU A 8 14.32 23.63 -10.80
C LEU A 8 12.91 23.40 -10.24
N SER A 9 11.88 23.76 -11.01
CA SER A 9 10.48 23.57 -10.59
C SER A 9 10.09 22.10 -10.44
N ILE A 10 10.66 21.21 -11.26
CA ILE A 10 10.48 19.76 -11.13
C ILE A 10 11.24 19.24 -9.90
N GLY A 11 12.47 19.71 -9.68
CA GLY A 11 13.28 19.36 -8.51
C GLY A 11 12.61 19.73 -7.19
N VAL A 12 12.12 20.96 -7.06
CA VAL A 12 11.43 21.44 -5.85
C VAL A 12 10.16 20.63 -5.58
N ARG A 13 9.36 20.33 -6.60
CA ARG A 13 8.16 19.50 -6.44
C ARG A 13 8.50 18.08 -6.01
N ARG A 14 9.55 17.46 -6.57
CA ARG A 14 10.00 16.13 -6.16
C ARG A 14 10.48 16.10 -4.71
N LEU A 15 11.23 17.11 -4.29
CA LEU A 15 11.68 17.24 -2.90
C LEU A 15 10.49 17.41 -1.95
N HIS A 16 9.57 18.32 -2.25
CA HIS A 16 8.41 18.58 -1.40
C HIS A 16 7.49 17.35 -1.28
N CYS A 17 7.10 16.74 -2.40
CA CYS A 17 6.22 15.56 -2.39
C CYS A 17 6.93 14.33 -1.79
N GLY A 18 8.23 14.18 -2.00
CA GLY A 18 9.01 13.08 -1.42
C GLY A 18 9.14 13.18 0.10
N VAL A 19 9.34 14.39 0.64
CA VAL A 19 9.37 14.63 2.09
C VAL A 19 8.02 14.31 2.73
N TRP A 20 6.91 14.73 2.12
CA TRP A 20 5.57 14.39 2.60
C TRP A 20 5.28 12.88 2.57
N ALA A 21 5.66 12.20 1.50
CA ALA A 21 5.47 10.76 1.37
C ALA A 21 6.31 9.94 2.37
N ARG A 22 7.42 10.51 2.87
CA ARG A 22 8.36 9.84 3.80
C ARG A 22 8.25 10.34 5.23
N ALA A 23 7.49 11.41 5.47
CA ALA A 23 7.27 11.95 6.80
C ALA A 23 6.64 10.88 7.70
N GLY A 24 7.35 10.51 8.77
CA GLY A 24 6.89 9.51 9.74
C GLY A 24 6.89 8.06 9.25
N SER A 25 7.44 7.74 8.07
CA SER A 25 7.45 6.36 7.56
C SER A 25 8.31 5.44 8.44
N LEU A 26 9.43 5.94 8.96
CA LEU A 26 10.32 5.17 9.84
C LEU A 26 9.64 4.86 11.19
N TRP A 27 8.95 5.85 11.76
CA TRP A 27 8.20 5.66 13.00
C TRP A 27 7.09 4.61 12.80
N ARG A 28 6.34 4.69 11.68
CA ARG A 28 5.31 3.68 11.34
C ARG A 28 5.89 2.28 11.26
N LEU A 29 7.02 2.10 10.56
CA LEU A 29 7.71 0.81 10.49
C LEU A 29 8.14 0.31 11.87
N GLN A 30 8.60 1.21 12.75
CA GLN A 30 8.97 0.85 14.12
C GLN A 30 7.77 0.42 14.97
N GLN A 31 6.56 0.88 14.63
CA GLN A 31 5.30 0.42 15.22
C GLN A 31 4.71 -0.81 14.53
N GLY A 32 5.39 -1.39 13.53
CA GLY A 32 4.88 -2.52 12.75
C GLY A 32 3.77 -2.16 11.75
N LEU A 33 3.61 -0.87 11.44
CA LEU A 33 2.66 -0.38 10.44
C LEU A 33 3.32 -0.26 9.06
N ASP A 34 2.51 -0.23 8.00
CA ASP A 34 3.00 0.04 6.64
C ASP A 34 3.67 1.43 6.59
N ALA A 35 4.79 1.53 5.84
CA ALA A 35 5.51 2.79 5.68
C ALA A 35 4.64 3.88 5.04
N ASN A 36 3.73 3.48 4.15
CA ASN A 36 2.76 4.34 3.49
C ASN A 36 1.38 4.18 4.15
N PRO A 37 0.75 5.27 4.63
CA PRO A 37 -0.60 5.18 5.21
C PRO A 37 -1.68 4.71 4.24
N SER A 38 -1.44 4.84 2.92
CA SER A 38 -2.34 4.33 1.87
C SER A 38 -1.97 2.92 1.38
N GLY A 39 -1.05 2.24 2.07
CA GLY A 39 -0.72 0.83 1.85
C GLY A 39 -1.77 -0.10 2.47
N TYR A 40 -1.33 -1.13 3.19
CA TYR A 40 -2.21 -2.02 3.93
C TYR A 40 -2.61 -1.43 5.29
N GLY A 41 -3.85 -1.65 5.73
CA GLY A 41 -4.33 -1.23 7.04
C GLY A 41 -5.79 -0.77 7.06
N PRO A 42 -6.31 -0.40 8.24
CA PRO A 42 -7.73 -0.09 8.40
C PRO A 42 -8.16 1.13 7.58
N LEU A 43 -7.24 2.03 7.24
CA LEU A 43 -7.57 3.21 6.44
C LEU A 43 -7.88 2.88 4.97
N THR A 44 -7.42 1.73 4.47
CA THR A 44 -7.59 1.34 3.06
C THR A 44 -8.41 0.08 2.90
N GLU A 45 -8.49 -0.76 3.94
CA GLU A 45 -9.28 -1.98 3.96
C GLU A 45 -10.69 -1.74 4.50
N LEU A 46 -10.91 -0.72 5.35
CA LEU A 46 -12.28 -0.35 5.70
C LEU A 46 -12.91 0.44 4.55
N PRO A 47 -14.17 0.14 4.24
CA PRO A 47 -14.91 0.92 3.27
C PRO A 47 -15.18 2.33 3.78
N ASP A 48 -15.06 3.31 2.88
CA ASP A 48 -15.28 4.72 3.21
C ASP A 48 -16.73 5.04 3.61
N TRP A 49 -17.68 4.20 3.23
CA TRP A 49 -19.10 4.37 3.52
C TRP A 49 -19.84 3.03 3.63
N SER A 50 -20.99 3.05 4.30
CA SER A 50 -21.91 1.92 4.42
C SER A 50 -23.35 2.38 4.22
N PHE A 51 -24.23 1.46 3.77
CA PHE A 51 -25.64 1.77 3.64
C PHE A 51 -26.32 1.76 5.02
N ALA A 52 -27.20 2.72 5.30
CA ALA A 52 -27.78 2.88 6.62
C ALA A 52 -28.65 1.69 7.07
N GLU A 53 -29.32 1.00 6.13
CA GLU A 53 -30.24 -0.09 6.44
C GLU A 53 -29.60 -1.49 6.43
N THR A 54 -28.39 -1.62 5.89
CA THR A 54 -27.68 -2.90 5.83
C THR A 54 -26.27 -2.71 6.36
N SER A 55 -25.92 -3.40 7.44
CA SER A 55 -24.54 -3.45 7.95
C SER A 55 -23.56 -4.14 6.99
N CYS A 56 -24.07 -4.74 5.92
CA CYS A 56 -23.28 -5.39 4.89
C CYS A 56 -22.75 -4.35 3.91
N ILE A 57 -21.42 -4.33 3.74
CA ILE A 57 -20.75 -3.41 2.83
C ILE A 57 -20.22 -4.19 1.64
N ALA A 58 -20.52 -3.72 0.42
CA ALA A 58 -19.92 -4.27 -0.78
C ALA A 58 -18.45 -3.87 -0.84
N VAL A 59 -17.55 -4.84 -1.03
CA VAL A 59 -16.12 -4.56 -1.24
C VAL A 59 -15.97 -3.88 -2.60
N THR A 60 -15.91 -2.55 -2.62
CA THR A 60 -15.79 -1.76 -3.85
C THR A 60 -14.34 -1.42 -4.18
N GLY A 61 -14.03 -1.29 -5.48
CA GLY A 61 -12.76 -0.76 -5.97
C GLY A 61 -11.55 -1.67 -5.67
N ASN A 62 -10.46 -1.08 -5.18
CA ASN A 62 -9.20 -1.80 -4.92
C ASN A 62 -9.33 -2.85 -3.81
N GLY A 63 -10.32 -2.74 -2.91
CA GLY A 63 -10.53 -3.71 -1.82
C GLY A 63 -10.69 -5.14 -2.32
N CYS A 64 -11.35 -5.34 -3.48
CA CYS A 64 -11.51 -6.67 -4.07
C CYS A 64 -10.18 -7.24 -4.59
N ARG A 65 -9.32 -6.39 -5.16
CA ARG A 65 -7.99 -6.79 -5.62
C ARG A 65 -7.07 -7.12 -4.44
N ILE A 66 -7.07 -6.27 -3.41
CA ILE A 66 -6.24 -6.44 -2.19
C ILE A 66 -6.63 -7.75 -1.47
N THR A 67 -7.93 -8.02 -1.32
CA THR A 67 -8.44 -9.26 -0.72
C THR A 67 -8.04 -10.51 -1.51
N GLY A 68 -7.89 -10.39 -2.83
CA GLY A 68 -7.46 -11.49 -3.70
C GLY A 68 -5.95 -11.78 -3.66
N MET A 69 -5.11 -10.76 -3.46
CA MET A 69 -3.64 -10.93 -3.50
C MET A 69 -3.08 -11.60 -2.25
N ALA A 70 -3.65 -11.38 -1.07
CA ALA A 70 -3.19 -12.00 0.17
C ALA A 70 -3.23 -13.55 0.15
N PRO A 71 -4.34 -14.21 -0.24
CA PRO A 71 -4.37 -15.67 -0.34
C PRO A 71 -3.50 -16.20 -1.49
N GLU A 72 -3.30 -15.44 -2.56
CA GLU A 72 -2.40 -15.82 -3.67
C GLU A 72 -0.94 -15.85 -3.23
N ALA A 73 -0.47 -14.80 -2.55
CA ALA A 73 0.87 -14.74 -1.99
C ALA A 73 1.12 -15.86 -0.95
N ALA A 74 0.12 -16.16 -0.11
CA ALA A 74 0.21 -17.27 0.85
C ALA A 74 0.34 -18.64 0.14
N ARG A 75 -0.40 -18.84 -0.96
CA ARG A 75 -0.28 -20.05 -1.79
C ARG A 75 1.08 -20.16 -2.46
N GLU A 76 1.64 -19.06 -2.94
CA GLU A 76 2.97 -19.04 -3.53
C GLU A 76 4.03 -19.42 -2.50
N VAL A 77 4.04 -18.78 -1.33
CA VAL A 77 5.00 -19.07 -0.25
C VAL A 77 4.92 -20.53 0.20
N THR A 78 3.71 -21.04 0.38
CA THR A 78 3.50 -22.45 0.76
C THR A 78 3.93 -23.41 -0.36
N GLY A 79 3.72 -23.06 -1.63
CA GLY A 79 4.23 -23.79 -2.78
C GLY A 79 5.76 -23.87 -2.80
N ARG A 80 6.43 -22.73 -2.67
CA ARG A 80 7.91 -22.66 -2.64
C ARG A 80 8.52 -23.42 -1.48
N ARG A 81 7.87 -23.41 -0.31
CA ARG A 81 8.33 -24.18 0.85
C ARG A 81 8.30 -25.70 0.57
N LYS A 82 7.21 -26.19 -0.03
CA LYS A 82 7.08 -27.61 -0.42
C LYS A 82 8.11 -28.01 -1.47
N GLU A 83 8.43 -27.12 -2.40
CA GLU A 83 9.46 -27.36 -3.41
C GLU A 83 10.86 -27.40 -2.80
N ALA A 84 11.18 -26.49 -1.87
CA ALA A 84 12.45 -26.50 -1.15
C ALA A 84 12.63 -27.76 -0.29
N GLU A 85 11.56 -28.25 0.33
CA GLU A 85 11.54 -29.51 1.09
C GLU A 85 11.75 -30.74 0.18
N LYS A 86 11.39 -30.66 -1.10
CA LYS A 86 11.63 -31.74 -2.08
C LYS A 86 13.07 -31.76 -2.62
N CYS A 87 13.78 -30.65 -2.54
CA CYS A 87 15.18 -30.50 -2.96
C CYS A 87 16.20 -30.70 -1.83
N SER A 88 15.74 -30.97 -0.60
CA SER A 88 16.57 -31.37 0.54
C SER A 88 16.57 -32.89 0.70
#